data_AF-A0A914MXE4-F1
#
_entry.id   AF-A0A914MXE4-F1
#
_cell.length_a   1.000
_cell.length_b   1.000
_cell.length_c   1.000
_cell.angle_alpha   90.00
_cell.angle_beta   90.00
_cell.angle_gamma   90.00
#
_symmetry.space_group_name_H-M   'P 1'
#
loop_
_entity.id
_entity.type
_entity.pdbx_description
1 polymer ?
#
loop_
_entity_poly.entity_id
_entity_poly.type
_entity_poly.pdbx_seq_one_letter_code
_entity_poly.pdbx_strand_id
1 'polypeptide(L)'
;MGACFVTVLHKSPINVNCCAQWYHPANRKQFMVLGAEQGVYALDLSDMSGEDEAPLVQLHERRCTWLHIVNDTITALQGKTPYLYRHDLLQLFQQELITQKLADKLQRLPEKFKPKALIGSIRMPETK
;
A
#
# COMPACT_ATOMS: atom_id res chain seq x y z
N MET A 1 -24.69 5.93 -4.88
CA MET A 1 -23.79 5.57 -3.76
C MET A 1 -22.36 5.96 -4.14
N GLY A 2 -21.92 7.19 -3.86
CA GLY A 2 -20.58 7.68 -4.29
C GLY A 2 -20.00 8.83 -3.47
N ALA A 3 -20.54 9.11 -2.28
CA ALA A 3 -20.20 10.31 -1.50
C ALA A 3 -19.20 10.08 -0.35
N CYS A 4 -18.87 8.82 -0.01
CA CYS A 4 -17.97 8.52 1.13
C CYS A 4 -16.47 8.56 0.77
N PHE A 5 -16.10 8.57 -0.52
CA PHE A 5 -14.69 8.52 -0.94
C PHE A 5 -14.01 9.90 -0.98
N VAL A 6 -14.77 10.98 -1.21
CA VAL A 6 -14.21 12.33 -1.31
C VAL A 6 -13.81 12.85 0.09
N THR A 7 -14.56 12.51 1.13
CA THR A 7 -14.37 13.10 2.46
C THR A 7 -13.11 12.62 3.18
N VAL A 8 -12.72 11.34 3.01
CA VAL A 8 -11.52 10.76 3.64
C VAL A 8 -10.23 11.26 2.97
N LEU A 9 -10.26 11.50 1.65
CA LEU A 9 -9.09 11.93 0.90
C LEU A 9 -8.91 13.47 0.88
N HIS A 10 -9.97 14.25 1.04
CA HIS A 10 -9.89 15.71 0.97
C HIS A 10 -9.24 16.36 2.22
N LYS A 11 -9.20 15.66 3.36
CA LYS A 11 -8.54 16.13 4.59
C LYS A 11 -7.13 15.58 4.80
N SER A 12 -6.71 14.62 3.98
CA SER A 12 -5.40 13.98 4.11
C SER A 12 -4.36 14.71 3.24
N PRO A 13 -3.12 14.93 3.71
CA PRO A 13 -2.06 15.55 2.91
C PRO A 13 -1.53 14.66 1.76
N ILE A 14 -2.10 13.47 1.56
CA ILE A 14 -1.70 12.54 0.50
C ILE A 14 -2.32 12.95 -0.83
N ASN A 15 -1.50 12.96 -1.89
CA ASN A 15 -1.99 13.24 -3.23
C ASN A 15 -2.20 11.92 -3.98
N VAL A 16 -3.44 11.47 -4.08
CA VAL A 16 -3.80 10.18 -4.67
C VAL A 16 -3.81 10.27 -6.20
N ASN A 17 -3.06 9.36 -6.83
CA ASN A 17 -2.95 9.24 -8.28
C ASN A 17 -3.82 8.11 -8.85
N CYS A 18 -3.96 7.01 -8.12
CA CYS A 18 -4.67 5.81 -8.57
C CYS A 18 -5.22 5.02 -7.38
N CYS A 19 -6.18 4.14 -7.65
CA CYS A 19 -6.73 3.25 -6.64
C CYS A 19 -7.15 1.89 -7.25
N ALA A 20 -7.17 0.87 -6.41
CA ALA A 20 -7.76 -0.42 -6.72
C ALA A 20 -8.33 -1.06 -5.45
N GLN A 21 -9.23 -2.01 -5.63
CA GLN A 21 -9.84 -2.75 -4.54
C GLN A 21 -9.18 -4.12 -4.40
N TRP A 22 -9.02 -4.58 -3.16
CA TRP A 22 -8.50 -5.91 -2.84
C TRP A 22 -9.33 -6.55 -1.74
N TYR A 23 -9.51 -7.87 -1.81
CA TYR A 23 -10.16 -8.65 -0.77
C TYR A 23 -9.13 -9.58 -0.15
N HIS A 24 -8.89 -9.40 1.14
CA HIS A 24 -7.90 -10.22 1.82
C HIS A 24 -8.41 -11.68 1.90
N PRO A 25 -7.62 -12.67 1.45
CA PRO A 25 -8.11 -14.03 1.23
C PRO A 25 -8.52 -14.73 2.53
N ALA A 26 -7.81 -14.50 3.64
CA ALA A 26 -8.07 -15.15 4.92
C ALA A 26 -9.25 -14.56 5.72
N ASN A 27 -9.24 -13.24 5.96
CA ASN A 27 -10.24 -12.58 6.81
C ASN A 27 -11.42 -11.98 6.02
N ARG A 28 -11.41 -12.06 4.69
CA ARG A 28 -12.43 -11.52 3.77
C ARG A 28 -12.67 -10.02 3.91
N LYS A 29 -11.76 -9.29 4.56
CA LYS A 29 -11.83 -7.83 4.65
C LYS A 29 -11.59 -7.19 3.30
N GLN A 30 -12.34 -6.13 3.04
CA GLN A 30 -12.21 -5.34 1.82
C GLN A 30 -11.28 -4.17 2.09
N PHE A 31 -10.24 -4.03 1.26
CA PHE A 31 -9.31 -2.92 1.32
C PHE A 31 -9.39 -2.09 0.04
N MET A 32 -9.24 -0.78 0.18
CA MET A 32 -8.92 0.10 -0.93
C MET A 32 -7.43 0.40 -0.89
N VAL A 33 -6.71 -0.02 -1.92
CA VAL A 33 -5.29 0.26 -2.10
C VAL A 33 -5.16 1.53 -2.94
N LEU A 34 -4.40 2.50 -2.44
CA LEU A 34 -4.21 3.81 -3.05
C LEU A 34 -2.75 3.96 -3.46
N GLY A 35 -2.51 4.39 -4.70
CA GLY A 35 -1.21 4.87 -5.14
C GLY A 35 -1.20 6.40 -5.12
N ALA A 36 -0.21 6.97 -4.44
CA ALA A 36 -0.09 8.40 -4.20
C ALA A 36 1.34 8.89 -4.46
N GLU A 37 1.53 10.21 -4.41
CA GLU A 37 2.84 10.85 -4.54
C GLU A 37 3.84 10.40 -3.46
N GLN A 38 3.33 10.10 -2.26
CA GLN A 38 4.13 9.71 -1.10
C GLN A 38 4.35 8.19 -0.99
N GLY A 39 3.52 7.37 -1.66
CA GLY A 39 3.58 5.93 -1.45
C GLY A 39 2.38 5.14 -1.97
N VAL A 40 2.38 3.86 -1.61
CA VAL A 40 1.21 2.99 -1.70
C VAL A 40 0.63 2.83 -0.31
N TYR A 41 -0.68 3.02 -0.19
CA TYR A 41 -1.42 2.96 1.06
C TYR A 41 -2.56 1.95 0.95
N ALA A 42 -3.04 1.45 2.08
CA ALA A 42 -4.26 0.67 2.18
C ALA A 42 -5.20 1.26 3.24
N LEU A 43 -6.47 1.33 2.87
CA LEU A 43 -7.58 1.73 3.72
C LEU A 43 -8.48 0.51 3.93
N ASP A 44 -8.74 0.13 5.19
CA ASP A 44 -9.72 -0.92 5.50
C ASP A 44 -11.14 -0.36 5.32
N LEU A 45 -11.95 -1.04 4.52
CA LEU A 45 -13.34 -0.67 4.24
C LEU A 45 -14.35 -1.49 5.06
N SER A 46 -13.91 -2.43 5.89
CA SER A 46 -14.82 -3.37 6.57
C SER A 46 -15.77 -2.70 7.56
N ASP A 47 -15.34 -1.65 8.27
CA ASP A 47 -16.08 -1.03 9.38
C ASP A 47 -16.27 0.48 9.24
N MET A 48 -16.37 1.00 8.02
CA MET A 48 -16.60 2.44 7.74
C MET A 48 -17.97 2.97 8.20
N SER A 49 -18.76 2.18 8.94
CA SER A 49 -20.03 2.58 9.55
C SER A 49 -19.89 3.24 10.93
N GLY A 50 -18.69 3.25 11.52
CA GLY A 50 -18.39 3.95 12.77
C GLY A 50 -18.03 5.43 12.57
N GLU A 51 -18.06 6.20 13.66
CA GLU A 51 -17.64 7.62 13.71
C GLU A 51 -16.12 7.81 13.58
N ASP A 52 -15.35 6.72 13.73
CA ASP A 52 -13.89 6.72 13.64
C ASP A 52 -13.42 6.64 12.17
N GLU A 53 -12.53 7.56 11.77
CA GLU A 53 -11.87 7.51 10.47
C GLU A 53 -10.96 6.26 10.40
N ALA A 54 -11.22 5.35 9.45
CA ALA A 54 -10.39 4.16 9.30
C ALA A 54 -8.92 4.54 9.01
N PRO A 55 -7.95 3.93 9.72
CA PRO A 55 -6.56 4.33 9.61
C PRO A 55 -6.00 3.98 8.22
N LEU A 56 -5.33 4.95 7.62
CA LEU A 56 -4.61 4.75 6.38
C LEU A 56 -3.21 4.17 6.67
N VAL A 57 -2.97 2.96 6.17
CA VAL A 57 -1.74 2.21 6.44
C VAL A 57 -0.79 2.34 5.24
N GLN A 58 0.45 2.79 5.45
CA GLN A 58 1.43 2.90 4.38
C GLN A 58 2.11 1.56 4.12
N LEU A 59 1.95 1.02 2.92
CA LEU A 59 2.52 -0.28 2.53
C LEU A 59 3.89 -0.13 1.86
N HIS A 60 4.12 0.95 1.11
CA HIS A 60 5.37 1.18 0.39
C HIS A 60 5.67 2.66 0.21
N GLU A 61 6.90 3.09 0.53
CA GLU A 61 7.33 4.50 0.55
C GLU A 61 7.91 4.94 -0.82
N ARG A 62 7.13 4.75 -1.90
CA ARG A 62 7.54 5.19 -3.24
C ARG A 62 6.35 5.73 -4.01
N ARG A 63 6.51 6.91 -4.62
CA ARG A 63 5.55 7.51 -5.55
C ARG A 63 4.95 6.44 -6.47
N CYS A 64 3.63 6.34 -6.50
CA CYS A 64 2.89 5.38 -7.30
C CYS A 64 1.89 6.14 -8.17
N THR A 65 2.02 6.05 -9.49
CA THR A 65 1.14 6.76 -10.44
C THR A 65 0.08 5.85 -11.05
N TRP A 66 0.33 4.55 -11.05
CA TRP A 66 -0.62 3.53 -11.49
C TRP A 66 -0.40 2.25 -10.72
N LEU A 67 -1.48 1.54 -10.45
CA LEU A 67 -1.43 0.19 -9.88
C LEU A 67 -2.58 -0.66 -10.42
N HIS A 68 -2.38 -1.96 -10.40
CA HIS A 68 -3.38 -2.98 -10.71
C HIS A 68 -3.18 -4.17 -9.79
N ILE A 69 -4.28 -4.79 -9.37
CA ILE A 69 -4.26 -5.90 -8.42
C ILE A 69 -4.85 -7.13 -9.10
N VAL A 70 -4.10 -8.23 -9.05
CA VAL A 70 -4.57 -9.55 -9.46
C VAL A 70 -4.29 -10.50 -8.30
N ASN A 71 -5.34 -11.10 -7.76
CA ASN A 71 -5.28 -11.88 -6.51
C ASN A 71 -4.63 -11.06 -5.39
N ASP A 72 -3.53 -11.55 -4.83
CA ASP A 72 -2.77 -10.89 -3.75
C ASP A 72 -1.50 -10.20 -4.27
N THR A 73 -1.42 -9.94 -5.57
CA THR A 73 -0.26 -9.29 -6.19
C THR A 73 -0.65 -7.93 -6.76
N ILE A 74 0.06 -6.89 -6.32
CA ILE A 74 0.03 -5.57 -6.96
C ILE A 74 1.08 -5.53 -8.06
N THR A 75 0.70 -5.02 -9.22
CA THR A 75 1.63 -4.50 -10.23
C THR A 75 1.51 -2.98 -10.25
N ALA A 76 2.60 -2.26 -10.01
CA ALA A 76 2.58 -0.81 -9.85
C ALA A 76 3.68 -0.11 -10.66
N LEU A 77 3.38 1.06 -11.21
CA LEU A 77 4.38 1.97 -11.77
C LEU A 77 4.82 2.95 -10.68
N GLN A 78 6.09 2.86 -10.29
CA GLN A 78 6.59 3.61 -9.15
C GLN A 78 7.94 4.32 -9.40
N GLY A 79 8.13 5.45 -8.71
CA GLY A 79 9.35 6.26 -8.72
C GLY A 79 9.24 7.57 -9.52
N LYS A 80 10.29 8.41 -9.45
CA LYS A 80 10.41 9.61 -10.31
C LYS A 80 10.59 9.22 -11.78
N THR A 81 11.46 8.25 -12.02
CA THR A 81 11.50 7.49 -13.26
C THR A 81 10.66 6.23 -13.03
N PRO A 82 9.50 6.10 -13.68
CA PRO A 82 8.60 4.99 -13.40
C PRO A 82 9.25 3.67 -13.83
N TYR A 83 9.31 2.71 -12.91
CA TYR A 83 9.59 1.31 -13.21
C TYR A 83 8.39 0.47 -12.77
N LEU A 84 8.27 -0.72 -13.34
CA LEU A 84 7.28 -1.69 -12.90
C LEU A 84 7.77 -2.39 -11.63
N TYR A 85 6.93 -2.38 -10.61
CA TYR A 85 7.13 -3.10 -9.37
C TYR A 85 6.03 -4.15 -9.23
N ARG A 86 6.42 -5.30 -8.69
CA ARG A 86 5.50 -6.32 -8.22
C ARG A 86 5.56 -6.34 -6.71
N HIS A 87 4.40 -6.29 -6.08
CA HIS A 87 4.27 -6.41 -4.64
C HIS A 87 3.38 -7.58 -4.26
N ASP A 88 3.76 -8.31 -3.22
CA ASP A 88 2.91 -9.29 -2.55
C ASP A 88 2.18 -8.59 -1.40
N LEU A 89 0.85 -8.47 -1.50
CA LEU A 89 0.03 -7.76 -0.53
C LEU A 89 0.11 -8.39 0.86
N LEU A 90 0.11 -9.72 0.95
CA LEU A 90 0.17 -10.40 2.24
C LEU A 90 1.49 -10.11 2.95
N GLN A 91 2.60 -10.13 2.20
CA GLN A 91 3.91 -9.78 2.73
C GLN A 91 4.01 -8.31 3.12
N LEU A 92 3.44 -7.39 2.34
CA LEU A 92 3.44 -5.96 2.67
C LEU A 92 2.67 -5.67 3.97
N PHE A 93 1.49 -6.28 4.16
CA PHE A 93 0.73 -6.14 5.40
C PHE A 93 1.47 -6.77 6.60
N GLN A 94 2.10 -7.92 6.41
CA GLN A 94 2.91 -8.54 7.46
C GLN A 94 4.12 -7.68 7.83
N GLN A 95 4.80 -7.11 6.83
CA GLN A 95 5.93 -6.20 7.04
C GLN A 95 5.50 -4.98 7.84
N GLU A 96 4.34 -4.41 7.54
CA GLU A 96 3.82 -3.25 8.26
C GLU A 96 3.45 -3.59 9.71
N LEU A 97 2.82 -4.73 9.97
CA LEU A 97 2.57 -5.22 11.33
C LEU A 97 3.86 -5.41 12.14
N ILE A 98 4.91 -5.94 11.51
CA ILE A 98 6.23 -6.09 12.14
C ILE A 98 6.86 -4.73 12.38
N THR A 99 6.76 -3.83 11.40
CA THR A 99 7.31 -2.47 11.46
C THR A 99 6.64 -1.69 12.59
N GLN A 100 5.32 -1.75 12.76
CA GLN A 100 4.61 -1.12 13.87
C GLN A 100 5.09 -1.65 15.24
N LYS A 101 5.44 -2.94 15.33
CA LYS A 101 5.93 -3.56 16.56
C LYS A 101 7.43 -3.32 16.84
N LEU A 102 8.23 -3.04 15.80
CA LEU A 102 9.70 -2.86 15.86
C LEU A 102 10.15 -1.46 15.38
N ALA A 103 9.23 -0.48 15.42
CA ALA A 103 9.24 0.76 14.65
C ALA A 103 10.57 1.51 14.63
N ASP A 104 11.29 1.59 15.74
CA ASP A 104 12.50 2.43 15.81
C ASP A 104 13.74 1.87 15.10
N LYS A 105 13.85 0.54 14.92
CA LYS A 105 15.10 -0.06 14.39
C LYS A 105 15.00 -0.53 12.94
N LEU A 106 13.83 -0.96 12.49
CA LEU A 106 13.68 -1.56 11.15
C LEU A 106 13.31 -0.56 10.04
N GLN A 107 12.63 0.55 10.38
CA GLN A 107 12.25 1.57 9.40
C GLN A 107 13.47 2.26 8.76
N ARG A 108 14.57 2.35 9.51
CA ARG A 108 15.82 3.01 9.05
C ARG A 108 16.74 2.10 8.24
N LEU A 109 16.45 0.81 8.12
CA LEU A 109 17.30 -0.12 7.38
C LEU A 109 17.04 -0.01 5.88
N PRO A 110 18.08 0.19 5.05
CA PRO A 110 17.95 0.13 3.60
C PRO A 110 17.36 -1.22 3.19
N GLU A 111 16.56 -1.26 2.11
CA GLU A 111 15.93 -2.49 1.60
C GLU A 111 16.90 -3.67 1.45
N LYS A 112 18.17 -3.37 1.11
CA LYS A 112 19.25 -4.36 0.93
C LYS A 112 19.62 -5.13 2.21
N PHE A 113 19.36 -4.53 3.38
CA PHE A 113 19.63 -5.10 4.70
C PHE A 113 18.37 -5.61 5.39
N LYS A 114 17.19 -5.41 4.79
CA LYS A 114 15.97 -6.04 5.28
C LYS A 114 16.07 -7.55 5.03
N PRO A 115 15.71 -8.39 6.02
CA PRO A 115 15.63 -9.84 5.82
C PRO A 115 14.84 -10.16 4.54
N LYS A 116 15.35 -11.08 3.71
CA LYS A 116 14.68 -11.47 2.46
C LYS A 116 13.24 -11.95 2.65
N ALA A 117 12.94 -12.53 3.82
CA ALA A 117 11.59 -12.93 4.22
C ALA A 117 10.60 -11.74 4.38
N LEU A 118 11.09 -10.50 4.38
CA LEU A 118 10.31 -9.27 4.49
C LEU A 118 10.35 -8.43 3.21
N ILE A 119 10.89 -8.95 2.11
CA ILE A 119 10.91 -8.24 0.82
C ILE A 119 9.60 -8.54 0.10
N GLY A 120 8.55 -7.79 0.46
CA GLY A 120 7.25 -7.85 -0.23
C GLY A 120 7.22 -7.11 -1.57
N SER A 121 8.34 -6.54 -2.02
CA SER A 121 8.44 -5.66 -3.19
C SER A 121 9.63 -6.02 -4.06
N ILE A 122 9.39 -6.25 -5.36
CA ILE A 122 10.42 -6.56 -6.35
C ILE A 122 10.29 -5.60 -7.52
N ARG A 123 11.37 -4.88 -7.84
CA ARG A 123 11.47 -4.12 -9.10
C ARG A 123 11.67 -5.10 -10.26
N MET A 124 10.84 -5.00 -11.28
CA MET A 124 10.99 -5.81 -12.49
C MET A 124 12.20 -5.34 -13.30
N PRO A 125 13.03 -6.25 -13.83
CA PRO A 125 14.12 -5.90 -14.73
C PRO A 125 13.58 -5.39 -16.06
N GLU A 126 14.33 -4.48 -16.72
CA GLU A 126 14.10 -4.03 -18.10
C GLU A 126 12.79 -3.27 -18.40
N THR A 127 12.02 -2.85 -17.39
CA THR A 127 10.75 -2.13 -17.60
C THR A 127 10.90 -0.60 -17.51
N LYS A 128 11.71 0.03 -18.36
CA LYS A 128 11.87 1.51 -18.39
C LYS A 128 10.96 2.17 -19.41
#